data_AF-A0A4U0GQQ5-F1
#
_entry.id   AF-A0A4U0GQQ5-F1
#
_cell.length_a   1.000
_cell.length_b   1.000
_cell.length_c   1.000
_cell.angle_alpha   90.00
_cell.angle_beta   90.00
_cell.angle_gamma   90.00
#
_symmetry.space_group_name_H-M   'P 1'
#
loop_
_entity.id
_entity.type
_entity.pdbx_description
1 polymer ?
#
loop_
_entity_poly.entity_id
_entity_poly.type
_entity_poly.pdbx_seq_one_letter_code
_entity_poly.pdbx_strand_id
1 'polypeptide(L)'
;MLNMRKIFENFKVSALMTFSILVLSSCNKDFPNLLKEDYGSTDVSISKNKVLLVVVDGLRGEVLTDLEPENLRVIARNALYTNSSLADYATENFTQAIGLANLFTGVHPDVHKVSSDLGSIDLQAAPTFVTRLKANDSEFTSEAYTTSAVVSSTLLKDVDKKEVVINDIEVVNKTKSTIATTESSLVISHLSNPYVIGEANSYETNDIKYVEAIGQLDVQVGELINALKSRTNYANENWVVILTSSIGGEITADQSNTDNTVFGKSIQNTFTYFYSPKFGRKYIAKPSTKTIPFSGAGMRLLYSTDGVQAMAARLDDASKLNIAGNESATITFFFKQNVIDQVNNYPALFMKRPKFDDGAVPGWQVLMSGGKAELGHNGSGKKLVTKLINDGKWHVVTAIIDRTNNRSKIYTDGELSDETNAGTSNLTNTFPLMFGRHPGSEYNTGDFTVCNFQFYNIAFSDEDVRKYSGLAMVKPDNSPYYNNLQGYWPMYNDNGKAVLTDVSGKAGNMTIINKSSWSTFDELVPFIIPDINESTFKLVPNLIDIPLFIYQWFGVLPQEQWQLKGQAWTPPYKVFEY
;
A
#
# COMPACT_ATOMS: atom_id res chain seq x y z
N MET A 1 -37.03 -58.75 -41.85
CA MET A 1 -36.88 -57.55 -40.99
C MET A 1 -37.23 -57.85 -39.52
N LEU A 2 -36.79 -58.99 -38.97
CA LEU A 2 -36.99 -59.37 -37.55
C LEU A 2 -35.69 -59.83 -36.84
N ASN A 3 -34.59 -60.04 -37.56
CA ASN A 3 -33.31 -60.51 -36.97
C ASN A 3 -32.29 -59.41 -36.65
N MET A 4 -32.44 -58.18 -37.18
CA MET A 4 -31.49 -57.10 -36.89
C MET A 4 -31.76 -56.37 -35.55
N ARG A 5 -32.99 -56.44 -35.03
CA ARG A 5 -33.37 -55.71 -33.80
C ARG A 5 -32.89 -56.41 -32.52
N LYS A 6 -32.84 -57.75 -32.51
CA LYS A 6 -32.25 -58.54 -31.39
C LYS A 6 -30.73 -58.45 -31.31
N ILE A 7 -30.05 -58.26 -32.44
CA ILE A 7 -28.58 -58.11 -32.48
C ILE A 7 -28.15 -56.76 -31.90
N PHE A 8 -28.92 -55.69 -32.15
CA PHE A 8 -28.62 -54.36 -31.60
C PHE A 8 -28.91 -54.20 -30.10
N GLU A 9 -29.92 -54.90 -29.55
CA GLU A 9 -30.18 -54.88 -28.09
C GLU A 9 -29.15 -55.70 -27.31
N ASN A 10 -28.72 -56.86 -27.83
CA ASN A 10 -27.67 -57.66 -27.19
C ASN A 10 -26.29 -56.97 -27.23
N PHE A 11 -25.99 -56.16 -28.26
CA PHE A 11 -24.74 -55.40 -28.33
C PHE A 11 -24.69 -54.25 -27.30
N LYS A 12 -25.83 -53.60 -27.01
CA LYS A 12 -25.91 -52.53 -26.00
C LYS A 12 -25.78 -53.08 -24.57
N VAL A 13 -26.36 -54.25 -24.28
CA VAL A 13 -26.25 -54.89 -22.96
C VAL A 13 -24.85 -55.46 -22.75
N SER A 14 -24.22 -56.05 -23.78
CA SER A 14 -22.84 -56.54 -23.68
C SER A 14 -21.80 -55.40 -23.59
N ALA A 15 -22.02 -54.27 -24.26
CA ALA A 15 -21.13 -53.10 -24.15
C ALA A 15 -21.23 -52.41 -22.78
N LEU A 16 -22.42 -52.32 -22.18
CA LEU A 16 -22.58 -51.77 -20.82
C LEU A 16 -21.98 -52.70 -19.74
N MET A 17 -22.11 -54.03 -19.87
CA MET A 17 -21.53 -54.96 -18.89
C MET A 17 -19.99 -55.01 -18.96
N THR A 18 -19.41 -54.82 -20.15
CA THR A 18 -17.95 -54.80 -20.31
C THR A 18 -17.34 -53.48 -19.80
N PHE A 19 -18.09 -52.37 -19.87
CA PHE A 19 -17.64 -51.07 -19.31
C PHE A 19 -17.79 -51.00 -17.78
N SER A 20 -18.75 -51.71 -17.18
CA SER A 20 -18.89 -51.79 -15.71
C SER A 20 -17.88 -52.73 -15.04
N ILE A 21 -17.32 -53.71 -15.75
CA ILE A 21 -16.28 -54.62 -15.22
C ILE A 21 -14.87 -54.00 -15.30
N LEU A 22 -14.63 -53.04 -16.19
CA LEU A 22 -13.36 -52.29 -16.27
C LEU A 22 -13.20 -51.21 -15.18
N VAL A 23 -14.24 -50.89 -14.41
CA VAL A 23 -14.18 -49.92 -13.30
C VAL A 23 -13.88 -50.58 -11.94
N LEU A 24 -13.82 -51.91 -11.86
CA LEU A 24 -13.52 -52.65 -10.62
C LEU A 24 -12.12 -53.29 -10.59
N SER A 25 -11.21 -52.87 -11.47
CA SER A 25 -9.79 -53.28 -11.46
C SER A 25 -8.84 -52.08 -11.54
N SER A 26 -9.17 -51.01 -10.83
CA SER A 26 -8.16 -50.08 -10.34
C SER A 26 -7.47 -50.75 -9.15
N CYS A 27 -6.28 -51.31 -9.40
CA CYS A 27 -5.38 -51.69 -8.32
C CYS A 27 -5.10 -50.46 -7.48
N ASN A 28 -5.64 -50.42 -6.27
CA ASN A 28 -5.22 -49.56 -5.18
C ASN A 28 -3.82 -50.02 -4.71
N LYS A 29 -2.82 -49.96 -5.60
CA LYS A 29 -1.43 -50.03 -5.18
C LYS A 29 -1.09 -48.64 -4.69
N ASP A 30 -0.98 -48.51 -3.37
CA ASP A 30 -0.31 -47.38 -2.75
C ASP A 30 0.96 -47.09 -3.54
N PHE A 31 1.13 -45.84 -3.97
CA PHE A 31 2.41 -45.37 -4.47
C PHE A 31 3.46 -45.79 -3.44
N PRO A 32 4.43 -46.66 -3.78
CA PRO A 32 5.46 -47.01 -2.83
C PRO A 32 6.17 -45.72 -2.45
N ASN A 33 6.05 -45.38 -1.17
CA ASN A 33 6.74 -44.24 -0.59
C ASN A 33 8.24 -44.56 -0.63
N LEU A 34 8.90 -44.15 -1.72
CA LEU A 34 10.34 -44.33 -1.96
C LEU A 34 11.21 -43.57 -0.94
N LEU A 35 10.61 -42.94 0.08
CA LEU A 35 11.29 -42.37 1.24
C LEU A 35 11.43 -43.35 2.41
N LYS A 36 11.11 -44.63 2.23
CA LYS A 36 11.37 -45.72 3.20
C LYS A 36 12.34 -46.78 2.69
N GLU A 37 13.23 -46.44 1.76
CA GLU A 37 14.48 -47.18 1.63
C GLU A 37 15.49 -46.55 2.59
N ASP A 38 15.82 -47.32 3.63
CA ASP A 38 16.85 -47.03 4.61
C ASP A 38 18.21 -47.07 3.89
N TYR A 39 18.54 -45.98 3.20
CA TYR A 39 19.90 -45.72 2.76
C TYR A 39 20.73 -45.57 4.02
N GLY A 40 21.48 -46.63 4.34
CA GLY A 40 22.23 -46.80 5.57
C GLY A 40 22.76 -45.48 6.11
N SER A 41 22.35 -45.19 7.34
CA SER A 41 22.78 -44.02 8.11
C SER A 41 24.30 -43.98 8.22
N THR A 42 24.97 -43.35 7.26
CA THR A 42 26.06 -42.46 7.62
C THR A 42 25.45 -41.46 8.58
N ASP A 43 25.98 -41.35 9.80
CA ASP A 43 25.68 -40.28 10.75
C ASP A 43 25.93 -38.93 10.07
N VAL A 44 24.97 -38.47 9.27
CA VAL A 44 24.83 -37.07 8.91
C VAL A 44 24.38 -36.45 10.21
N SER A 45 25.30 -35.84 10.95
CA SER A 45 24.94 -35.01 12.10
C SER A 45 23.82 -34.09 11.65
N ILE A 46 22.60 -34.29 12.16
CA ILE A 46 21.46 -33.42 11.83
C ILE A 46 21.86 -32.03 12.31
N SER A 47 22.22 -31.16 11.38
CA SER A 47 22.59 -29.79 11.67
C SER A 47 21.33 -29.10 12.20
N LYS A 48 21.30 -28.78 13.50
CA LYS A 48 20.16 -28.05 14.08
C LYS A 48 20.09 -26.67 13.42
N ASN A 49 18.93 -26.36 12.84
CA ASN A 49 18.66 -25.04 12.29
C ASN A 49 18.64 -24.04 13.45
N LYS A 50 19.32 -22.91 13.27
CA LYS A 50 19.42 -21.85 14.27
C LYS A 50 19.16 -20.48 13.63
N VAL A 51 18.57 -19.58 14.39
CA VAL A 51 18.25 -18.22 13.97
C VAL A 51 18.82 -17.22 14.96
N LEU A 52 19.56 -16.23 14.46
CA LEU A 52 19.79 -14.97 15.17
C LEU A 52 18.90 -13.90 14.53
N LEU A 53 17.92 -13.39 15.27
CA LEU A 53 17.08 -12.27 14.83
C LEU A 53 17.59 -10.98 15.50
N VAL A 54 18.06 -10.03 14.70
CA VAL A 54 18.47 -8.70 15.14
C VAL A 54 17.42 -7.69 14.66
N VAL A 55 16.60 -7.21 15.59
CA VAL A 55 15.60 -6.17 15.34
C VAL A 55 16.19 -4.82 15.72
N VAL A 56 16.15 -3.86 14.80
CA VAL A 56 16.70 -2.52 14.98
C VAL A 56 15.59 -1.47 14.83
N ASP A 57 15.17 -0.85 15.91
CA ASP A 57 14.17 0.19 15.80
C ASP A 57 14.77 1.46 15.19
N GLY A 58 14.00 2.13 14.32
CA GLY A 58 14.31 3.48 13.85
C GLY A 58 15.46 3.57 12.84
N LEU A 59 15.77 2.48 12.13
CA LEU A 59 16.75 2.50 11.04
C LEU A 59 16.04 2.51 9.67
N ARG A 60 16.13 3.65 8.98
CA ARG A 60 15.69 3.80 7.60
C ARG A 60 16.62 3.08 6.64
N GLY A 61 16.05 2.30 5.73
CA GLY A 61 16.83 1.60 4.71
C GLY A 61 17.50 2.54 3.71
N GLU A 62 16.87 3.66 3.36
CA GLU A 62 17.45 4.68 2.48
C GLU A 62 18.78 5.23 3.02
N VAL A 63 18.85 5.47 4.33
CA VAL A 63 20.07 5.91 5.00
C VAL A 63 21.21 4.88 4.91
N LEU A 64 20.91 3.58 4.94
CA LEU A 64 21.92 2.54 4.70
C LEU A 64 22.45 2.54 3.26
N THR A 65 21.64 3.00 2.31
CA THR A 65 22.05 3.12 0.90
C THR A 65 23.02 4.28 0.72
N ASP A 66 22.79 5.39 1.43
CA ASP A 66 23.63 6.57 1.36
C ASP A 66 24.96 6.41 2.12
N LEU A 67 24.92 5.79 3.31
CA LEU A 67 26.10 5.66 4.19
C LEU A 67 26.99 4.45 3.86
N GLU A 68 26.42 3.41 3.23
CA GLU A 68 27.07 2.12 2.94
C GLU A 68 27.94 1.55 4.09
N PRO A 69 27.37 1.27 5.29
CA PRO A 69 28.17 0.83 6.43
C PRO A 69 28.97 -0.46 6.16
N GLU A 70 30.22 -0.49 6.63
CA GLU A 70 31.21 -1.49 6.19
C GLU A 70 30.82 -2.93 6.53
N ASN A 71 30.38 -3.21 7.76
CA ASN A 71 30.02 -4.57 8.16
C ASN A 71 28.76 -5.05 7.43
N LEU A 72 27.74 -4.21 7.32
CA LEU A 72 26.52 -4.51 6.55
C LEU A 72 26.83 -4.75 5.07
N ARG A 73 27.76 -4.00 4.47
CA ARG A 73 28.25 -4.21 3.09
C ARG A 73 28.95 -5.56 2.92
N VAL A 74 29.69 -6.02 3.93
CA VAL A 74 30.31 -7.36 3.93
C VAL A 74 29.25 -8.45 4.09
N ILE A 75 28.29 -8.28 5.00
CA ILE A 75 27.17 -9.21 5.23
C ILE A 75 26.34 -9.39 3.96
N ALA A 76 26.07 -8.30 3.23
CA ALA A 76 25.33 -8.30 1.97
C ALA A 76 25.86 -9.30 0.91
N ARG A 77 27.16 -9.65 0.96
CA ARG A 77 27.78 -10.58 0.01
C ARG A 77 27.26 -12.02 0.13
N ASN A 78 26.73 -12.39 1.30
CA ASN A 78 26.13 -13.70 1.53
C ASN A 78 24.70 -13.54 2.08
N ALA A 79 23.94 -12.63 1.50
CA ALA A 79 22.57 -12.36 1.92
C ALA A 79 21.62 -12.20 0.73
N LEU A 80 20.36 -12.58 0.95
CA LEU A 80 19.24 -11.95 0.27
C LEU A 80 18.89 -10.70 1.06
N TYR A 81 18.96 -9.52 0.44
CA TYR A 81 18.80 -8.27 1.17
C TYR A 81 18.17 -7.15 0.34
N THR A 82 17.59 -6.19 1.05
CA THR A 82 17.18 -4.89 0.51
C THR A 82 17.28 -3.81 1.56
N ASN A 83 17.49 -2.59 1.09
CA ASN A 83 17.38 -1.33 1.85
C ASN A 83 16.03 -0.63 1.56
N SER A 84 15.13 -1.30 0.85
CA SER A 84 13.82 -0.78 0.47
C SER A 84 12.72 -1.73 0.90
N SER A 85 12.93 -2.41 2.03
CA SER A 85 11.91 -3.21 2.70
C SER A 85 10.81 -2.29 3.21
N LEU A 86 9.63 -2.87 3.43
CA LEU A 86 8.48 -2.14 3.97
C LEU A 86 8.14 -2.62 5.37
N ALA A 87 7.88 -1.67 6.27
CA ALA A 87 7.35 -1.98 7.59
C ALA A 87 5.94 -2.59 7.49
N ASP A 88 5.13 -1.99 6.60
CA ASP A 88 3.74 -2.32 6.31
C ASP A 88 3.30 -1.56 5.06
N TYR A 89 2.36 -2.10 4.28
CA TYR A 89 1.77 -1.41 3.12
C TYR A 89 0.26 -1.16 3.27
N ALA A 90 -0.37 -1.72 4.30
CA ALA A 90 -1.82 -1.74 4.49
C ALA A 90 -2.31 -0.67 5.48
N THR A 91 -1.40 -0.05 6.25
CA THR A 91 -1.69 0.78 7.39
C THR A 91 -1.24 2.21 7.14
N GLU A 92 -2.20 3.14 7.16
CA GLU A 92 -1.92 4.56 6.91
C GLU A 92 -1.15 5.21 8.07
N ASN A 93 -1.70 5.13 9.28
CA ASN A 93 -1.12 5.68 10.51
C ASN A 93 -0.24 4.63 11.19
N PHE A 94 0.95 4.44 10.63
CA PHE A 94 1.88 3.42 11.09
C PHE A 94 2.69 3.88 12.31
N THR A 95 2.98 2.97 13.23
CA THR A 95 3.74 3.24 14.46
C THR A 95 4.76 2.13 14.72
N GLN A 96 5.73 2.40 15.59
CA GLN A 96 6.71 1.41 16.02
C GLN A 96 6.04 0.18 16.66
N ALA A 97 4.98 0.40 17.45
CA ALA A 97 4.21 -0.67 18.07
C ALA A 97 3.55 -1.59 17.02
N ILE A 98 3.00 -1.01 15.94
CA ILE A 98 2.48 -1.82 14.82
C ILE A 98 3.61 -2.59 14.15
N GLY A 99 4.74 -1.96 13.84
CA GLY A 99 5.85 -2.62 13.16
C GLY A 99 6.42 -3.81 13.95
N LEU A 100 6.59 -3.63 15.25
CA LEU A 100 6.98 -4.71 16.16
C LEU A 100 5.91 -5.82 16.21
N ALA A 101 4.62 -5.48 16.30
CA ALA A 101 3.55 -6.48 16.29
C ALA A 101 3.50 -7.26 14.95
N ASN A 102 3.57 -6.58 13.81
CA ASN A 102 3.66 -7.18 12.48
C ASN A 102 4.82 -8.18 12.40
N LEU A 103 6.02 -7.75 12.80
CA LEU A 103 7.25 -8.55 12.77
C LEU A 103 7.11 -9.81 13.62
N PHE A 104 6.53 -9.71 14.82
CA PHE A 104 6.46 -10.84 15.74
C PHE A 104 5.28 -11.78 15.50
N THR A 105 4.22 -11.34 14.81
CA THR A 105 2.99 -12.14 14.62
C THR A 105 2.74 -12.61 13.18
N GLY A 106 3.29 -11.89 12.19
CA GLY A 106 3.15 -12.20 10.76
C GLY A 106 1.80 -11.79 10.17
N VAL A 107 1.07 -10.91 10.84
CA VAL A 107 -0.25 -10.40 10.45
C VAL A 107 -0.31 -8.88 10.63
N HIS A 108 -1.34 -8.25 10.08
CA HIS A 108 -1.58 -6.79 10.13
C HIS A 108 -2.49 -6.39 11.32
N PRO A 109 -2.69 -5.08 11.57
CA PRO A 109 -3.53 -4.57 12.68
C PRO A 109 -4.98 -5.05 12.70
N ASP A 110 -5.53 -5.43 11.54
CA ASP A 110 -6.85 -6.03 11.43
C ASP A 110 -6.96 -7.34 12.22
N VAL A 111 -5.84 -8.05 12.46
CA VAL A 111 -5.78 -9.28 13.27
C VAL A 111 -5.22 -9.01 14.67
N HIS A 112 -4.00 -8.43 14.78
CA HIS A 112 -3.31 -8.29 16.08
C HIS A 112 -3.80 -7.11 16.95
N LYS A 113 -4.64 -6.22 16.41
CA LYS A 113 -5.34 -5.11 17.10
C LYS A 113 -4.47 -3.97 17.67
N VAL A 114 -3.17 -3.96 17.38
CA VAL A 114 -2.27 -2.88 17.84
C VAL A 114 -2.41 -1.65 16.95
N SER A 115 -2.48 -0.48 17.57
CA SER A 115 -2.47 0.83 16.90
C SER A 115 -1.24 1.66 17.29
N SER A 116 -1.14 2.13 18.53
CA SER A 116 -0.01 2.95 19.01
C SER A 116 0.73 2.34 20.20
N ASP A 117 0.15 1.33 20.85
CA ASP A 117 0.71 0.69 22.04
C ASP A 117 0.62 -0.83 21.97
N LEU A 118 1.73 -1.50 22.29
CA LEU A 118 1.83 -2.96 22.33
C LEU A 118 0.98 -3.59 23.44
N GLY A 119 0.57 -2.84 24.47
CA GLY A 119 -0.34 -3.34 25.51
C GLY A 119 -1.70 -3.79 25.00
N SER A 120 -2.11 -3.33 23.81
CA SER A 120 -3.37 -3.67 23.15
C SER A 120 -3.34 -4.95 22.30
N ILE A 121 -2.18 -5.62 22.21
CA ILE A 121 -1.99 -6.76 21.31
C ILE A 121 -2.88 -7.96 21.70
N ASP A 122 -3.66 -8.45 20.73
CA ASP A 122 -4.45 -9.67 20.89
C ASP A 122 -3.60 -10.91 20.55
N LEU A 123 -2.85 -11.41 21.54
CA LEU A 123 -2.03 -12.62 21.37
C LEU A 123 -2.85 -13.92 21.29
N GLN A 124 -4.15 -13.87 21.58
CA GLN A 124 -5.02 -15.02 21.38
C GLN A 124 -5.36 -15.16 19.89
N ALA A 125 -5.70 -14.05 19.23
CA ALA A 125 -5.94 -14.01 17.78
C ALA A 125 -4.63 -14.06 16.97
N ALA A 126 -3.59 -13.39 17.44
CA ALA A 126 -2.29 -13.27 16.79
C ALA A 126 -1.12 -13.72 17.71
N PRO A 127 -0.98 -15.03 17.99
CA PRO A 127 0.18 -15.53 18.73
C PRO A 127 1.50 -15.16 18.04
N THR A 128 2.54 -14.90 18.83
CA THR A 128 3.87 -14.60 18.27
C THR A 128 4.46 -15.81 17.56
N PHE A 129 5.47 -15.59 16.72
CA PHE A 129 6.16 -16.67 16.06
C PHE A 129 6.88 -17.59 17.04
N VAL A 130 7.37 -17.07 18.18
CA VAL A 130 7.97 -17.87 19.24
C VAL A 130 6.93 -18.80 19.87
N THR A 131 5.74 -18.27 20.19
CA THR A 131 4.61 -19.06 20.72
C THR A 131 4.26 -20.22 19.78
N ARG A 132 4.18 -19.94 18.47
CA ARG A 132 3.84 -20.95 17.45
C ARG A 132 4.95 -21.98 17.27
N LEU A 133 6.23 -21.57 17.26
CA LEU A 133 7.36 -22.51 17.16
C LEU A 133 7.36 -23.48 18.34
N LYS A 134 7.22 -22.98 19.56
CA LYS A 134 7.11 -23.83 20.77
C LYS A 134 5.96 -24.81 20.74
N ALA A 135 4.82 -24.40 20.18
CA ALA A 135 3.67 -25.28 20.05
C ALA A 135 3.86 -26.40 19.00
N ASN A 136 4.78 -26.22 18.03
CA ASN A 136 5.04 -27.18 16.96
C ASN A 136 6.32 -27.99 17.14
N ASP A 137 7.25 -27.52 17.97
CA ASP A 137 8.51 -28.18 18.29
C ASP A 137 8.76 -28.09 19.81
N SER A 138 8.61 -29.21 20.51
CA SER A 138 8.80 -29.30 21.96
C SER A 138 10.27 -29.17 22.39
N GLU A 139 11.23 -29.32 21.47
CA GLU A 139 12.65 -29.07 21.74
C GLU A 139 13.07 -27.63 21.44
N PHE A 140 12.16 -26.81 20.91
CA PHE A 140 12.46 -25.42 20.58
C PHE A 140 12.73 -24.60 21.84
N THR A 141 13.95 -24.08 21.95
CA THR A 141 14.31 -23.12 23.00
C THR A 141 14.80 -21.80 22.41
N SER A 142 14.60 -20.73 23.17
CA SER A 142 14.79 -19.36 22.73
C SER A 142 15.38 -18.46 23.81
N GLU A 143 16.22 -17.51 23.39
CA GLU A 143 16.82 -16.50 24.27
C GLU A 143 16.66 -15.10 23.68
N ALA A 144 16.40 -14.08 24.49
CA ALA A 144 16.18 -12.73 24.00
C ALA A 144 16.68 -11.61 24.92
N TYR A 145 17.18 -10.53 24.33
CA TYR A 145 17.69 -9.37 25.05
C TYR A 145 17.10 -8.08 24.46
N THR A 146 16.63 -7.19 25.34
CA THR A 146 15.99 -5.94 24.92
C THR A 146 16.17 -4.83 25.97
N THR A 147 16.03 -3.58 25.55
CA THR A 147 15.90 -2.42 26.44
C THR A 147 14.44 -2.16 26.88
N SER A 148 13.45 -2.77 26.22
CA SER A 148 12.03 -2.47 26.43
C SER A 148 11.32 -3.50 27.29
N ALA A 149 10.85 -3.07 28.47
CA ALA A 149 10.02 -3.89 29.35
C ALA A 149 8.68 -4.29 28.71
N VAL A 150 8.10 -3.42 27.87
CA VAL A 150 6.85 -3.70 27.15
C VAL A 150 7.08 -4.79 26.11
N VAL A 151 8.14 -4.72 25.30
CA VAL A 151 8.49 -5.78 24.34
C VAL A 151 8.75 -7.11 25.06
N SER A 152 9.45 -7.08 26.20
CA SER A 152 9.75 -8.28 27.00
C SER A 152 8.50 -8.99 27.55
N SER A 153 7.52 -8.21 28.02
CA SER A 153 6.28 -8.71 28.62
C SER A 153 5.19 -9.08 27.59
N THR A 154 5.28 -8.55 26.37
CA THR A 154 4.32 -8.81 25.27
C THR A 154 4.90 -9.76 24.22
N LEU A 155 5.74 -9.24 23.32
CA LEU A 155 6.24 -9.96 22.14
C LEU A 155 7.23 -11.07 22.47
N LEU A 156 7.97 -10.92 23.57
CA LEU A 156 8.90 -11.94 24.06
C LEU A 156 8.31 -12.75 25.22
N LYS A 157 7.00 -12.68 25.45
CA LYS A 157 6.33 -13.34 26.59
C LYS A 157 6.73 -14.81 26.72
N ASP A 158 6.73 -15.53 25.60
CA ASP A 158 7.01 -16.97 25.55
C ASP A 158 8.47 -17.30 25.21
N VAL A 159 9.42 -16.36 25.31
CA VAL A 159 10.85 -16.68 25.22
C VAL A 159 11.35 -17.33 26.51
N ASP A 160 12.15 -18.39 26.43
CA ASP A 160 12.59 -19.19 27.60
C ASP A 160 13.50 -18.44 28.55
N LYS A 161 14.51 -17.76 28.00
CA LYS A 161 15.42 -16.90 28.78
C LYS A 161 15.41 -15.52 28.18
N LYS A 162 15.03 -14.52 28.97
CA LYS A 162 15.01 -13.14 28.51
C LYS A 162 15.43 -12.18 29.60
N GLU A 163 16.05 -11.08 29.19
CA GLU A 163 16.51 -10.04 30.10
C GLU A 163 16.22 -8.66 29.51
N VAL A 164 15.73 -7.75 30.36
CA VAL A 164 15.61 -6.33 30.04
C VAL A 164 16.86 -5.65 30.59
N VAL A 165 17.64 -5.04 29.70
CA VAL A 165 18.91 -4.38 30.02
C VAL A 165 18.83 -2.88 29.72
N ILE A 166 19.84 -2.12 30.12
CA ILE A 166 19.74 -0.66 30.17
C ILE A 166 20.04 0.06 28.83
N ASN A 167 20.75 -0.58 27.90
CA ASN A 167 21.12 0.02 26.61
C ASN A 167 21.51 -1.06 25.59
N ASP A 168 21.66 -0.65 24.33
CA ASP A 168 22.02 -1.55 23.22
C ASP A 168 23.42 -2.17 23.36
N ILE A 169 24.35 -1.51 24.06
CA ILE A 169 25.69 -2.08 24.33
C ILE A 169 25.54 -3.34 25.20
N GLU A 170 24.73 -3.27 26.26
CA GLU A 170 24.41 -4.43 27.10
C GLU A 170 23.63 -5.51 26.35
N VAL A 171 22.68 -5.13 25.47
CA VAL A 171 21.97 -6.09 24.61
C VAL A 171 22.98 -6.88 23.77
N VAL A 172 23.91 -6.19 23.11
CA VAL A 172 24.94 -6.80 22.26
C VAL A 172 25.89 -7.66 23.09
N ASN A 173 26.36 -7.19 24.25
CA ASN A 173 27.25 -7.97 25.13
C ASN A 173 26.60 -9.27 25.63
N LYS A 174 25.34 -9.20 26.07
CA LYS A 174 24.57 -10.39 26.48
C LYS A 174 24.32 -11.34 25.33
N THR A 175 23.95 -10.79 24.17
CA THR A 175 23.74 -11.58 22.95
C THR A 175 25.02 -12.29 22.52
N LYS A 176 26.18 -11.62 22.50
CA LYS A 176 27.50 -12.23 22.20
C LYS A 176 27.84 -13.36 23.17
N SER A 177 27.68 -13.11 24.47
CA SER A 177 27.96 -14.11 25.51
C SER A 177 27.06 -15.34 25.37
N THR A 178 25.80 -15.12 25.00
CA THR A 178 24.83 -16.19 24.70
C THR A 178 25.22 -16.94 23.44
N ILE A 179 25.48 -16.24 22.34
CA ILE A 179 25.92 -16.83 21.08
C ILE A 179 27.17 -17.68 21.27
N ALA A 180 28.08 -17.35 22.18
CA ALA A 180 29.29 -18.16 22.38
C ALA A 180 29.01 -19.57 22.93
N THR A 181 27.90 -19.77 23.65
CA THR A 181 27.66 -20.99 24.46
C THR A 181 26.28 -21.60 24.33
N THR A 182 25.33 -20.92 23.68
CA THR A 182 23.94 -21.36 23.64
C THR A 182 23.74 -22.62 22.79
N GLU A 183 22.84 -23.47 23.26
CA GLU A 183 22.26 -24.56 22.48
C GLU A 183 20.89 -24.21 21.91
N SER A 184 20.37 -23.01 22.20
CA SER A 184 19.04 -22.57 21.77
C SER A 184 18.92 -22.47 20.26
N SER A 185 17.70 -22.74 19.78
CA SER A 185 17.32 -22.66 18.37
C SER A 185 17.21 -21.21 17.89
N LEU A 186 16.78 -20.31 18.78
CA LEU A 186 16.56 -18.90 18.48
C LEU A 186 17.26 -17.99 19.49
N VAL A 187 17.96 -16.97 18.99
CA VAL A 187 18.45 -15.85 19.78
C VAL A 187 17.89 -14.55 19.17
N ILE A 188 17.31 -13.69 20.00
CA ILE A 188 16.76 -12.39 19.59
C ILE A 188 17.54 -11.26 20.27
N SER A 189 17.99 -10.30 19.48
CA SER A 189 18.59 -9.04 19.93
C SER A 189 17.72 -7.89 19.47
N HIS A 190 17.15 -7.13 20.41
CA HIS A 190 16.34 -5.96 20.11
C HIS A 190 17.07 -4.67 20.48
N LEU A 191 17.45 -3.89 19.46
CA LEU A 191 18.25 -2.68 19.52
C LEU A 191 17.38 -1.45 19.24
N SER A 192 17.51 -0.42 20.07
CA SER A 192 16.61 0.74 20.09
C SER A 192 17.32 2.09 19.95
N ASN A 193 18.65 2.11 19.99
CA ASN A 193 19.43 3.34 19.99
C ASN A 193 19.22 4.20 18.73
N PRO A 194 19.17 3.66 17.50
CA PRO A 194 18.87 4.47 16.31
C PRO A 194 17.51 5.17 16.41
N TYR A 195 16.48 4.49 16.93
CA TYR A 195 15.17 5.09 17.21
C TYR A 195 15.26 6.24 18.21
N VAL A 196 15.87 6.01 19.39
CA VAL A 196 16.00 7.03 20.44
C VAL A 196 16.76 8.26 19.94
N ILE A 197 17.84 8.06 19.19
CA ILE A 197 18.64 9.17 18.64
C ILE A 197 17.88 9.89 17.52
N GLY A 198 17.21 9.16 16.63
CA GLY A 198 16.42 9.74 15.54
C GLY A 198 15.23 10.55 16.04
N GLU A 199 14.48 10.03 17.02
CA GLU A 199 13.35 10.73 17.66
C GLU A 199 13.78 12.03 18.35
N ALA A 200 14.95 12.02 19.00
CA ALA A 200 15.51 13.22 19.64
C ALA A 200 16.15 14.21 18.65
N ASN A 201 16.36 13.82 17.39
CA ASN A 201 17.03 14.65 16.37
C ASN A 201 16.33 14.50 15.00
N SER A 202 16.90 13.72 14.09
CA SER A 202 16.35 13.43 12.76
C SER A 202 16.79 12.03 12.32
N TYR A 203 16.02 11.41 11.43
CA TYR A 203 16.33 10.12 10.82
C TYR A 203 17.01 10.26 9.45
N GLU A 204 17.70 11.39 9.21
CA GLU A 204 18.33 11.76 7.94
C GLU A 204 19.86 11.71 8.01
N THR A 205 20.52 11.56 6.86
CA THR A 205 21.99 11.52 6.76
C THR A 205 22.68 12.86 7.03
N ASN A 206 21.93 13.96 7.05
CA ASN A 206 22.44 15.28 7.42
C ASN A 206 22.51 15.50 8.95
N ASP A 207 21.99 14.57 9.76
CA ASP A 207 22.12 14.60 11.22
C ASP A 207 23.31 13.75 11.69
N ILE A 208 24.32 14.43 12.26
CA ILE A 208 25.58 13.79 12.67
C ILE A 208 25.35 12.74 13.76
N LYS A 209 24.44 12.99 14.72
CA LYS A 209 24.23 12.05 15.84
C LYS A 209 23.55 10.77 15.36
N TYR A 210 22.59 10.88 14.44
CA TYR A 210 21.95 9.72 13.85
C TYR A 210 22.93 8.90 13.01
N VAL A 211 23.79 9.55 12.21
CA VAL A 211 24.87 8.90 11.47
C VAL A 211 25.85 8.17 12.41
N GLU A 212 26.24 8.81 13.53
CA GLU A 212 27.08 8.17 14.56
C GLU A 212 26.40 6.94 15.19
N ALA A 213 25.10 7.03 15.49
CA ALA A 213 24.33 5.90 16.02
C ALA A 213 24.28 4.71 15.04
N ILE A 214 24.18 4.98 13.74
CA ILE A 214 24.23 3.94 12.69
C ILE A 214 25.64 3.35 12.57
N GLY A 215 26.68 4.18 12.67
CA GLY A 215 28.06 3.69 12.72
C GLY A 215 28.32 2.76 13.91
N GLN A 216 27.78 3.10 15.10
CA GLN A 216 27.84 2.24 16.27
C GLN A 216 27.09 0.92 16.06
N LEU A 217 25.90 0.97 15.47
CA LEU A 217 25.12 -0.23 15.12
C LEU A 217 25.88 -1.14 14.15
N ASP A 218 26.53 -0.60 13.11
CA ASP A 218 27.30 -1.38 12.15
C ASP A 218 28.44 -2.16 12.84
N VAL A 219 29.16 -1.50 13.77
CA VAL A 219 30.18 -2.15 14.60
C VAL A 219 29.55 -3.27 15.44
N GLN A 220 28.45 -3.00 16.13
CA GLN A 220 27.75 -3.98 16.96
C GLN A 220 27.28 -5.22 16.16
N VAL A 221 26.75 -5.00 14.96
CA VAL A 221 26.37 -6.08 14.04
C VAL A 221 27.60 -6.91 13.64
N GLY A 222 28.72 -6.26 13.32
CA GLY A 222 29.99 -6.93 13.06
C GLY A 222 30.44 -7.82 14.23
N GLU A 223 30.32 -7.34 15.47
CA GLU A 223 30.65 -8.11 16.67
C GLU A 223 29.77 -9.36 16.84
N LEU A 224 28.47 -9.27 16.57
CA LEU A 224 27.55 -10.41 16.64
C LEU A 224 27.90 -11.49 15.60
N ILE A 225 28.19 -11.08 14.36
CA ILE A 225 28.61 -12.00 13.30
C ILE A 225 29.95 -12.66 13.64
N ASN A 226 30.89 -11.91 14.21
CA ASN A 226 32.18 -12.47 14.63
C ASN A 226 32.04 -13.45 15.80
N ALA A 227 31.16 -13.16 16.77
CA ALA A 227 30.84 -14.09 17.85
C ALA A 227 30.26 -15.42 17.32
N LEU A 228 29.34 -15.35 16.36
CA LEU A 228 28.77 -16.54 15.70
C LEU A 228 29.86 -17.38 15.02
N LYS A 229 30.71 -16.74 14.20
CA LYS A 229 31.79 -17.42 13.46
C LYS A 229 32.86 -18.03 14.38
N SER A 230 32.98 -17.53 15.61
CA SER A 230 33.97 -18.02 16.59
C SER A 230 33.49 -19.24 17.38
N ARG A 231 32.24 -19.69 17.20
CA ARG A 231 31.73 -20.90 17.86
C ARG A 231 32.48 -22.15 17.36
N THR A 232 32.89 -23.01 18.30
CA THR A 232 33.62 -24.25 17.98
C THR A 232 32.85 -25.17 17.03
N ASN A 233 31.51 -25.23 17.14
CA ASN A 233 30.67 -26.09 16.31
C ASN A 233 30.03 -25.34 15.12
N TYR A 234 30.44 -24.11 14.81
CA TYR A 234 29.79 -23.26 13.79
C TYR A 234 29.62 -23.95 12.43
N ALA A 235 30.61 -24.74 12.01
CA ALA A 235 30.59 -25.44 10.72
C ALA A 235 29.48 -26.51 10.62
N ASN A 236 29.06 -27.09 11.75
CA ASN A 236 28.01 -28.11 11.81
C ASN A 236 26.64 -27.52 12.19
N GLU A 237 26.57 -26.22 12.40
CA GLU A 237 25.32 -25.51 12.71
C GLU A 237 24.75 -24.84 11.47
N ASN A 238 23.43 -24.82 11.36
CA ASN A 238 22.75 -24.18 10.24
C ASN A 238 22.15 -22.85 10.68
N TRP A 239 23.02 -21.85 10.84
CA TRP A 239 22.63 -20.49 11.21
C TRP A 239 22.12 -19.69 10.02
N VAL A 240 21.01 -18.98 10.27
CA VAL A 240 20.61 -17.78 9.53
C VAL A 240 20.57 -16.59 10.48
N VAL A 241 21.06 -15.45 10.02
CA VAL A 241 20.94 -14.17 10.72
C VAL A 241 19.96 -13.30 9.95
N ILE A 242 18.92 -12.83 10.63
CA ILE A 242 17.93 -11.91 10.07
C ILE A 242 18.18 -10.56 10.71
N LEU A 243 18.54 -9.56 9.91
CA LEU A 243 18.64 -8.18 10.37
C LEU A 243 17.52 -7.37 9.73
N THR A 244 16.72 -6.69 10.53
CA THR A 244 15.62 -5.87 10.01
C THR A 244 15.31 -4.73 10.97
N SER A 245 14.76 -3.64 10.44
CA SER A 245 14.15 -2.62 11.29
C SER A 245 12.67 -2.88 11.55
N SER A 246 12.17 -2.47 12.72
CA SER A 246 10.73 -2.51 13.04
C SER A 246 9.98 -1.30 12.45
N ILE A 247 10.71 -0.20 12.22
CA ILE A 247 10.23 1.08 11.70
C ILE A 247 11.41 1.81 11.06
N GLY A 248 11.15 2.62 10.04
CA GLY A 248 12.16 3.49 9.44
C GLY A 248 12.46 4.69 10.34
N GLY A 249 11.56 5.67 10.31
CA GLY A 249 11.65 6.91 11.09
C GLY A 249 10.92 8.04 10.39
N GLU A 250 10.14 8.83 11.12
CA GLU A 250 9.45 9.98 10.52
C GLU A 250 10.43 11.12 10.24
N ILE A 251 10.33 11.72 9.06
CA ILE A 251 11.15 12.87 8.65
C ILE A 251 10.25 14.05 8.32
N THR A 252 10.82 15.25 8.35
CA THR A 252 10.15 16.42 7.78
C THR A 252 9.80 16.13 6.32
N ALA A 253 8.56 16.39 5.92
CA ALA A 253 8.08 16.10 4.56
C ALA A 253 9.01 16.68 3.49
N ASP A 254 9.63 15.80 2.70
CA ASP A 254 10.43 16.18 1.55
C ASP A 254 9.50 16.60 0.40
N GLN A 255 9.40 17.91 0.18
CA GLN A 255 8.57 18.48 -0.90
C GLN A 255 9.04 18.09 -2.30
N SER A 256 10.26 17.57 -2.45
CA SER A 256 10.78 17.06 -3.72
C SER A 256 10.43 15.59 -3.96
N ASN A 257 9.95 14.88 -2.92
CA ASN A 257 9.52 13.50 -3.05
C ASN A 257 8.20 13.43 -3.82
N THR A 258 8.24 12.79 -4.98
CA THR A 258 7.10 12.59 -5.88
C THR A 258 6.51 11.18 -5.77
N ASP A 259 7.07 10.33 -4.89
CA ASP A 259 6.57 8.98 -4.65
C ASP A 259 5.39 9.01 -3.67
N ASN A 260 4.17 9.18 -4.17
CA ASN A 260 2.97 9.22 -3.32
C ASN A 260 2.52 7.84 -2.78
N THR A 261 3.38 6.84 -2.89
CA THR A 261 3.08 5.45 -2.48
C THR A 261 3.68 5.18 -1.11
N VAL A 262 3.42 4.01 -0.54
CA VAL A 262 4.06 3.59 0.72
C VAL A 262 5.59 3.62 0.62
N PHE A 263 6.16 3.37 -0.56
CA PHE A 263 7.61 3.43 -0.75
C PHE A 263 8.20 4.86 -0.66
N GLY A 264 7.38 5.90 -0.71
CA GLY A 264 7.78 7.27 -0.45
C GLY A 264 7.64 7.70 1.01
N LYS A 265 7.02 6.87 1.86
CA LYS A 265 6.84 7.19 3.27
C LYS A 265 8.06 6.72 4.08
N SER A 266 8.74 7.66 4.72
CA SER A 266 9.97 7.37 5.49
C SER A 266 9.74 6.43 6.68
N ILE A 267 8.57 6.55 7.33
CA ILE A 267 8.23 5.77 8.53
C ILE A 267 8.07 4.27 8.21
N GLN A 268 7.59 3.92 7.01
CA GLN A 268 7.52 2.54 6.54
C GLN A 268 8.79 2.06 5.80
N ASN A 269 9.78 2.91 5.51
CA ASN A 269 11.00 2.48 4.85
C ASN A 269 11.94 1.74 5.80
N THR A 270 11.99 0.42 5.71
CA THR A 270 12.86 -0.45 6.50
C THR A 270 13.96 -1.08 5.66
N PHE A 271 14.85 -1.83 6.32
CA PHE A 271 15.82 -2.71 5.66
C PHE A 271 15.58 -4.15 6.12
N THR A 272 15.94 -5.13 5.28
CA THR A 272 15.90 -6.54 5.67
C THR A 272 17.02 -7.32 5.00
N TYR A 273 17.76 -8.09 5.80
CA TYR A 273 18.86 -8.94 5.38
C TYR A 273 18.64 -10.35 5.93
N PHE A 274 18.55 -11.33 5.04
CA PHE A 274 18.62 -12.75 5.37
C PHE A 274 20.03 -13.25 5.05
N TYR A 275 20.87 -13.37 6.07
CA TYR A 275 22.28 -13.70 5.94
C TYR A 275 22.59 -15.12 6.41
N SER A 276 23.41 -15.83 5.63
CA SER A 276 24.07 -17.06 6.07
C SER A 276 25.37 -17.21 5.28
N PRO A 277 26.47 -17.74 5.85
CA PRO A 277 27.68 -18.01 5.07
C PRO A 277 27.44 -18.91 3.83
N LYS A 278 26.36 -19.70 3.85
CA LYS A 278 25.92 -20.62 2.80
C LYS A 278 25.16 -19.93 1.66
N PHE A 279 24.70 -18.68 1.85
CA PHE A 279 23.94 -17.97 0.83
C PHE A 279 24.84 -17.22 -0.15
N GLY A 280 24.43 -17.13 -1.41
CA GLY A 280 24.96 -16.17 -2.38
C GLY A 280 24.37 -14.78 -2.16
N ARG A 281 24.91 -13.78 -2.87
CA ARG A 281 24.37 -12.42 -2.88
C ARG A 281 23.11 -12.36 -3.74
N LYS A 282 22.01 -11.83 -3.19
CA LYS A 282 20.83 -11.40 -3.95
C LYS A 282 20.31 -10.08 -3.42
N TYR A 283 20.46 -9.03 -4.21
CA TYR A 283 19.86 -7.73 -3.92
C TYR A 283 18.46 -7.66 -4.50
N ILE A 284 17.50 -7.17 -3.72
CA ILE A 284 16.15 -6.85 -4.18
C ILE A 284 16.03 -5.34 -4.29
N ALA A 285 15.87 -4.85 -5.51
CA ALA A 285 15.70 -3.42 -5.77
C ALA A 285 14.29 -2.94 -5.40
N LYS A 286 14.18 -1.68 -4.98
CA LYS A 286 12.90 -0.97 -4.88
C LYS A 286 12.17 -1.03 -6.23
N PRO A 287 10.89 -1.42 -6.27
CA PRO A 287 10.06 -1.29 -7.47
C PRO A 287 9.98 0.16 -7.93
N SER A 288 9.88 0.39 -9.24
CA SER A 288 9.81 1.75 -9.77
C SER A 288 8.43 2.37 -9.54
N THR A 289 8.19 2.89 -8.33
CA THR A 289 6.95 3.58 -7.95
C THR A 289 6.97 5.07 -8.27
N LYS A 290 8.16 5.67 -8.33
CA LYS A 290 8.40 7.06 -8.74
C LYS A 290 8.10 7.34 -10.22
N THR A 291 8.03 6.30 -11.03
CA THR A 291 7.85 6.43 -12.49
C THR A 291 6.56 5.75 -12.96
N ILE A 292 5.58 5.52 -12.09
CA ILE A 292 4.29 4.99 -12.54
C ILE A 292 3.50 6.17 -13.08
N PRO A 293 3.37 6.29 -14.40
CA PRO A 293 2.64 7.39 -14.98
C PRO A 293 1.16 7.26 -14.65
N PHE A 294 0.54 8.40 -14.39
CA PHE A 294 -0.90 8.52 -14.48
C PHE A 294 -1.29 8.32 -15.94
N SER A 295 -1.96 7.20 -16.22
CA SER A 295 -2.30 6.79 -17.57
C SER A 295 -3.79 6.48 -17.70
N GLY A 296 -4.32 6.73 -18.90
CA GLY A 296 -5.73 6.48 -19.20
C GLY A 296 -6.26 7.40 -20.28
N ALA A 297 -7.58 7.59 -20.26
CA ALA A 297 -8.28 8.53 -21.11
C ALA A 297 -9.16 9.48 -20.29
N GLY A 298 -9.35 10.69 -20.83
CA GLY A 298 -10.20 11.71 -20.25
C GLY A 298 -11.08 12.35 -21.31
N MET A 299 -12.20 12.90 -20.86
CA MET A 299 -13.11 13.64 -21.73
C MET A 299 -12.43 14.94 -22.17
N ARG A 300 -12.26 15.13 -23.48
CA ARG A 300 -11.67 16.35 -24.05
C ARG A 300 -12.75 17.36 -24.39
N LEU A 301 -12.81 18.43 -23.61
CA LEU A 301 -13.69 19.57 -23.77
C LEU A 301 -13.06 20.60 -24.72
N LEU A 302 -13.27 20.39 -26.03
CA LEU A 302 -12.79 21.30 -27.08
C LEU A 302 -13.86 22.33 -27.44
N TYR A 303 -13.78 23.50 -26.84
CA TYR A 303 -14.60 24.67 -27.14
C TYR A 303 -13.99 25.48 -28.29
N SER A 304 -14.74 25.65 -29.39
CA SER A 304 -14.33 26.46 -30.56
C SER A 304 -15.26 27.65 -30.82
N THR A 305 -14.76 28.64 -31.57
CA THR A 305 -15.47 29.86 -32.00
C THR A 305 -16.82 29.62 -32.66
N ASP A 306 -17.05 28.42 -33.20
CA ASP A 306 -18.29 28.04 -33.90
C ASP A 306 -19.34 27.47 -32.93
N GLY A 307 -19.02 27.32 -31.63
CA GLY A 307 -19.94 27.13 -30.52
C GLY A 307 -20.75 25.83 -30.44
N VAL A 308 -20.68 24.93 -31.43
CA VAL A 308 -21.69 23.87 -31.63
C VAL A 308 -21.23 22.44 -31.32
N GLN A 309 -19.95 22.12 -31.02
CA GLN A 309 -19.53 20.70 -30.93
C GLN A 309 -18.55 20.32 -29.81
N ALA A 310 -18.41 21.12 -28.74
CA ALA A 310 -17.67 20.64 -27.57
C ALA A 310 -18.39 19.41 -26.98
N MET A 311 -17.62 18.36 -26.68
CA MET A 311 -18.17 17.16 -26.06
C MET A 311 -18.96 17.53 -24.80
N ALA A 312 -20.10 16.88 -24.62
CA ALA A 312 -20.92 17.02 -23.44
C ALA A 312 -21.49 15.67 -23.04
N ALA A 313 -21.64 15.48 -21.73
CA ALA A 313 -22.32 14.33 -21.16
C ALA A 313 -23.42 14.79 -20.20
N ARG A 314 -24.53 14.07 -20.18
CA ARG A 314 -25.71 14.39 -19.37
C ARG A 314 -26.10 13.21 -18.49
N LEU A 315 -26.31 13.49 -17.20
CA LEU A 315 -26.97 12.56 -16.29
C LEU A 315 -28.48 12.79 -16.38
N ASP A 316 -29.22 11.82 -16.94
CA ASP A 316 -30.65 12.01 -17.22
C ASP A 316 -31.52 12.14 -15.95
N ASP A 317 -31.14 11.47 -14.86
CA ASP A 317 -31.83 11.61 -13.57
C ASP A 317 -31.42 12.92 -12.86
N ALA A 318 -32.22 13.96 -13.08
CA ALA A 318 -31.99 15.29 -12.52
C ALA A 318 -32.15 15.37 -10.97
N SER A 319 -32.68 14.33 -10.32
CA SER A 319 -32.79 14.27 -8.87
C SER A 319 -31.44 14.03 -8.17
N LYS A 320 -30.48 13.45 -8.90
CA LYS A 320 -29.16 13.09 -8.39
C LYS A 320 -28.26 14.31 -8.21
N LEU A 321 -27.33 14.21 -7.25
CA LEU A 321 -26.26 15.19 -6.99
C LEU A 321 -26.76 16.62 -6.70
N ASN A 322 -27.98 16.73 -6.19
CA ASN A 322 -28.47 17.92 -5.51
C ASN A 322 -27.81 18.04 -4.12
N ILE A 323 -27.73 19.27 -3.61
CA ILE A 323 -27.21 19.57 -2.26
C ILE A 323 -28.30 20.37 -1.55
N ALA A 324 -28.93 19.79 -0.54
CA ALA A 324 -29.91 20.52 0.26
C ALA A 324 -29.26 21.64 1.09
N GLY A 325 -30.06 22.57 1.62
CA GLY A 325 -29.54 23.75 2.34
C GLY A 325 -28.76 23.42 3.63
N ASN A 326 -28.96 22.23 4.18
CA ASN A 326 -28.32 21.69 5.38
C ASN A 326 -27.32 20.56 5.11
N GLU A 327 -27.05 20.24 3.85
CA GLU A 327 -26.16 19.13 3.46
C GLU A 327 -24.79 19.64 3.03
N SER A 328 -23.76 18.93 3.46
CA SER A 328 -22.39 19.16 3.02
C SER A 328 -22.02 18.25 1.85
N ALA A 329 -21.11 18.72 1.00
CA ALA A 329 -20.63 17.95 -0.15
C ALA A 329 -19.16 18.25 -0.46
N THR A 330 -18.50 17.27 -1.08
CA THR A 330 -17.18 17.42 -1.68
C THR A 330 -17.23 17.00 -3.14
N ILE A 331 -16.69 17.81 -4.03
CA ILE A 331 -16.59 17.56 -5.47
C ILE A 331 -15.11 17.57 -5.81
N THR A 332 -14.58 16.50 -6.37
CA THR A 332 -13.19 16.46 -6.85
C THR A 332 -13.12 15.97 -8.29
N PHE A 333 -12.17 16.49 -9.05
CA PHE A 333 -11.93 16.12 -10.44
C PHE A 333 -10.50 16.40 -10.85
N PHE A 334 -10.03 15.69 -11.87
CA PHE A 334 -8.73 15.92 -12.47
C PHE A 334 -8.91 16.75 -13.73
N PHE A 335 -8.04 17.75 -13.89
CA PHE A 335 -8.11 18.73 -14.95
C PHE A 335 -6.73 18.95 -15.56
N LYS A 336 -6.68 19.05 -16.88
CA LYS A 336 -5.51 19.52 -17.61
C LYS A 336 -5.94 20.48 -18.70
N GLN A 337 -5.30 21.64 -18.76
CA GLN A 337 -5.44 22.52 -19.92
C GLN A 337 -4.49 22.07 -21.04
N ASN A 338 -5.00 21.91 -22.25
CA ASN A 338 -4.21 21.38 -23.37
C ASN A 338 -3.42 22.48 -24.11
N VAL A 339 -3.73 23.76 -23.85
CA VAL A 339 -3.03 24.93 -24.41
C VAL A 339 -2.44 25.76 -23.29
N ILE A 340 -1.11 25.79 -23.18
CA ILE A 340 -0.38 26.47 -22.10
C ILE A 340 -0.66 27.98 -22.13
N ASP A 341 -0.80 28.58 -20.95
CA ASP A 341 -0.98 30.01 -20.68
C ASP A 341 -2.22 30.67 -21.31
N GLN A 342 -3.09 29.90 -21.98
CA GLN A 342 -4.33 30.44 -22.51
C GLN A 342 -5.28 30.82 -21.38
N VAL A 343 -5.73 32.08 -21.39
CA VAL A 343 -6.76 32.56 -20.46
C VAL A 343 -8.13 32.30 -21.05
N ASN A 344 -8.93 31.49 -20.37
CA ASN A 344 -10.30 31.18 -20.74
C ASN A 344 -11.26 31.69 -19.67
N ASN A 345 -12.38 32.29 -20.09
CA ASN A 345 -13.39 32.84 -19.20
C ASN A 345 -14.76 32.24 -19.53
N TYR A 346 -15.35 31.62 -18.52
CA TYR A 346 -16.68 31.00 -18.48
C TYR A 346 -16.96 29.74 -19.31
N PRO A 347 -16.01 29.01 -19.94
CA PRO A 347 -16.35 27.68 -20.44
C PRO A 347 -16.66 26.76 -19.25
N ALA A 348 -17.80 26.09 -19.32
CA ALA A 348 -18.26 25.18 -18.28
C ALA A 348 -17.40 23.92 -18.21
N LEU A 349 -17.15 23.43 -17.01
CA LEU A 349 -16.63 22.08 -16.79
C LEU A 349 -17.76 21.18 -16.30
N PHE A 350 -18.45 21.60 -15.23
CA PHE A 350 -19.50 20.81 -14.56
C PHE A 350 -20.69 21.70 -14.14
N MET A 351 -21.86 21.36 -14.67
CA MET A 351 -23.15 22.06 -14.65
C MET A 351 -24.29 21.39 -13.85
N LYS A 352 -24.67 21.81 -12.63
CA LYS A 352 -25.93 21.39 -11.98
C LYS A 352 -26.89 22.57 -11.77
N ARG A 353 -27.12 23.34 -12.84
CA ARG A 353 -28.09 24.45 -12.91
C ARG A 353 -28.32 24.87 -14.36
N PRO A 354 -29.48 25.46 -14.70
CA PRO A 354 -29.86 25.78 -16.09
C PRO A 354 -29.25 27.07 -16.67
N LYS A 355 -28.57 27.91 -15.88
CA LYS A 355 -27.90 29.13 -16.39
C LYS A 355 -26.81 29.64 -15.45
N PHE A 356 -25.92 30.48 -16.00
CA PHE A 356 -24.83 31.20 -15.32
C PHE A 356 -25.36 32.45 -14.60
N ASP A 357 -26.28 32.29 -13.65
CA ASP A 357 -26.85 33.40 -12.88
C ASP A 357 -26.54 33.21 -11.40
N ASP A 358 -25.90 34.21 -10.80
CA ASP A 358 -25.28 34.13 -9.47
C ASP A 358 -26.27 34.36 -8.31
N GLY A 359 -27.57 34.43 -8.57
CA GLY A 359 -28.55 34.59 -7.49
C GLY A 359 -29.95 34.01 -7.73
N ALA A 360 -30.38 33.83 -8.98
CA ALA A 360 -31.78 33.53 -9.25
C ALA A 360 -32.15 32.04 -9.32
N VAL A 361 -31.18 31.14 -9.56
CA VAL A 361 -31.48 29.72 -9.79
C VAL A 361 -30.65 28.81 -8.90
N PRO A 362 -31.27 27.96 -8.06
CA PRO A 362 -30.58 26.99 -7.22
C PRO A 362 -29.65 26.06 -7.99
N GLY A 363 -28.43 25.87 -7.49
CA GLY A 363 -27.50 24.86 -7.97
C GLY A 363 -26.05 25.19 -7.72
N TRP A 364 -25.18 24.39 -8.33
CA TRP A 364 -23.73 24.56 -8.28
C TRP A 364 -23.13 24.40 -9.68
N GLN A 365 -21.91 24.90 -9.84
CA GLN A 365 -21.26 25.04 -11.13
C GLN A 365 -19.74 25.08 -10.93
N VAL A 366 -19.02 24.50 -11.88
CA VAL A 366 -17.58 24.69 -12.06
C VAL A 366 -17.31 25.12 -13.50
N LEU A 367 -16.58 26.22 -13.68
CA LEU A 367 -16.19 26.78 -14.97
C LEU A 367 -14.76 27.32 -14.93
N MET A 368 -14.19 27.72 -16.07
CA MET A 368 -12.89 28.41 -16.09
C MET A 368 -13.03 29.93 -15.96
N SER A 369 -12.12 30.57 -15.23
CA SER A 369 -12.09 32.02 -14.99
C SER A 369 -10.64 32.48 -14.85
N GLY A 370 -10.12 33.24 -15.82
CA GLY A 370 -8.76 33.79 -15.71
C GLY A 370 -7.63 32.75 -15.67
N GLY A 371 -7.81 31.56 -16.26
CA GLY A 371 -6.84 30.44 -16.16
C GLY A 371 -6.96 29.61 -14.87
N LYS A 372 -8.04 29.78 -14.12
CA LYS A 372 -8.38 29.06 -12.89
C LYS A 372 -9.70 28.32 -13.06
N ALA A 373 -9.93 27.26 -12.30
CA ALA A 373 -11.28 26.74 -12.13
C ALA A 373 -12.01 27.57 -11.05
N GLU A 374 -13.28 27.85 -11.29
CA GLU A 374 -14.15 28.66 -10.44
C GLU A 374 -15.36 27.83 -9.99
N LEU A 375 -15.52 27.66 -8.67
CA LEU A 375 -16.73 27.12 -8.06
C LEU A 375 -17.71 28.26 -7.78
N GLY A 376 -18.92 28.12 -8.31
CA GLY A 376 -20.07 28.98 -7.98
C GLY A 376 -21.25 28.14 -7.49
N HIS A 377 -21.89 28.57 -6.42
CA HIS A 377 -23.15 28.00 -5.95
C HIS A 377 -23.98 29.06 -5.22
N ASN A 378 -25.30 28.89 -5.15
CA ASN A 378 -26.15 29.86 -4.47
C ASN A 378 -25.82 29.97 -2.98
N GLY A 379 -25.95 31.18 -2.44
CA GLY A 379 -25.73 31.47 -1.02
C GLY A 379 -24.27 31.53 -0.60
N SER A 380 -23.31 31.30 -1.51
CA SER A 380 -21.90 31.52 -1.20
C SER A 380 -21.62 33.02 -1.01
N GLY A 381 -20.68 33.36 -0.12
CA GLY A 381 -20.26 34.76 0.07
C GLY A 381 -19.56 35.37 -1.15
N LYS A 382 -18.92 34.53 -1.97
CA LYS A 382 -18.33 34.84 -3.27
C LYS A 382 -18.14 33.56 -4.08
N LYS A 383 -17.70 33.71 -5.33
CA LYS A 383 -17.13 32.61 -6.12
C LYS A 383 -15.74 32.28 -5.62
N LEU A 384 -15.39 31.00 -5.64
CA LEU A 384 -14.10 30.49 -5.20
C LEU A 384 -13.29 30.09 -6.42
N VAL A 385 -12.00 30.43 -6.43
CA VAL A 385 -11.11 30.11 -7.56
C VAL A 385 -9.90 29.32 -7.11
N THR A 386 -9.40 28.44 -7.97
CA THR A 386 -8.15 27.72 -7.77
C THR A 386 -6.93 28.66 -7.83
N LYS A 387 -5.74 28.12 -7.54
CA LYS A 387 -4.48 28.68 -8.08
C LYS A 387 -4.50 28.58 -9.62
N LEU A 388 -3.53 29.19 -10.30
CA LEU A 388 -3.42 29.03 -11.76
C LEU A 388 -3.21 27.55 -12.10
N ILE A 389 -3.98 27.03 -13.06
CA ILE A 389 -3.97 25.63 -13.52
C ILE A 389 -3.88 25.55 -15.04
N ASN A 390 -3.40 26.60 -15.70
CA ASN A 390 -3.30 26.76 -17.14
C ASN A 390 -1.90 26.46 -17.70
N ASP A 391 -1.07 25.73 -16.96
CA ASP A 391 0.36 25.51 -17.25
C ASP A 391 0.64 24.29 -18.15
N GLY A 392 -0.41 23.61 -18.63
CA GLY A 392 -0.28 22.40 -19.43
C GLY A 392 -0.08 21.11 -18.63
N LYS A 393 -0.16 21.15 -17.29
CA LYS A 393 -0.03 19.97 -16.43
C LYS A 393 -1.39 19.50 -15.92
N TRP A 394 -1.38 18.29 -15.39
CA TRP A 394 -2.51 17.76 -14.64
C TRP A 394 -2.56 18.39 -13.25
N HIS A 395 -3.75 18.81 -12.87
CA HIS A 395 -4.10 19.29 -11.55
C HIS A 395 -5.30 18.55 -10.99
N VAL A 396 -5.34 18.40 -9.68
CA VAL A 396 -6.51 17.92 -8.95
C VAL A 396 -7.20 19.12 -8.31
N VAL A 397 -8.47 19.30 -8.63
CA VAL A 397 -9.30 20.37 -8.06
C VAL A 397 -10.33 19.75 -7.14
N THR A 398 -10.35 20.21 -5.89
CA THR A 398 -11.35 19.76 -4.90
C THR A 398 -12.12 20.97 -4.39
N ALA A 399 -13.45 20.91 -4.46
CA ALA A 399 -14.39 21.92 -3.99
C ALA A 399 -15.20 21.34 -2.83
N ILE A 400 -15.33 22.11 -1.75
CA ILE A 400 -16.04 21.72 -0.52
C ILE A 400 -17.14 22.73 -0.24
N ILE A 401 -18.33 22.22 0.07
CA ILE A 401 -19.43 22.98 0.65
C ILE A 401 -19.70 22.33 2.01
N ASP A 402 -19.24 22.96 3.08
CA ASP A 402 -19.43 22.51 4.46
C ASP A 402 -20.49 23.38 5.15
N ARG A 403 -21.71 22.84 5.25
CA ARG A 403 -22.82 23.52 5.95
C ARG A 403 -22.69 23.46 7.46
N THR A 404 -22.02 22.43 7.99
CA THR A 404 -21.84 22.24 9.43
C THR A 404 -20.96 23.36 10.01
N ASN A 405 -19.85 23.67 9.33
CA ASN A 405 -18.95 24.75 9.75
C ASN A 405 -19.20 26.07 9.03
N ASN A 406 -20.19 26.13 8.14
CA ASN A 406 -20.50 27.27 7.27
C ASN A 406 -19.29 27.74 6.44
N ARG A 407 -18.53 26.80 5.87
CA ARG A 407 -17.33 27.07 5.07
C ARG A 407 -17.47 26.48 3.68
N SER A 408 -17.15 27.24 2.65
CA SER A 408 -16.88 26.70 1.33
C SER A 408 -15.44 26.96 0.95
N LYS A 409 -14.77 25.96 0.40
CA LYS A 409 -13.33 25.97 0.12
C LYS A 409 -13.07 25.36 -1.25
N ILE A 410 -12.01 25.81 -1.93
CA ILE A 410 -11.50 25.18 -3.14
C ILE A 410 -9.99 24.98 -3.02
N TYR A 411 -9.51 23.84 -3.50
CA TYR A 411 -8.12 23.40 -3.38
C TYR A 411 -7.56 23.09 -4.76
N THR A 412 -6.25 23.26 -4.89
CA THR A 412 -5.45 22.86 -6.07
C THR A 412 -4.35 21.96 -5.56
N ASP A 413 -4.29 20.72 -6.05
CA ASP A 413 -3.26 19.74 -5.71
C ASP A 413 -3.09 19.53 -4.20
N GLY A 414 -4.22 19.39 -3.49
CA GLY A 414 -4.25 19.19 -2.04
C GLY A 414 -4.15 20.48 -1.22
N GLU A 415 -3.75 21.59 -1.84
CA GLU A 415 -3.48 22.86 -1.16
C GLU A 415 -4.64 23.85 -1.27
N LEU A 416 -5.01 24.46 -0.14
CA LEU A 416 -6.10 25.44 -0.09
C LEU A 416 -5.80 26.62 -1.03
N SER A 417 -6.76 26.96 -1.87
CA SER A 417 -6.64 28.05 -2.86
C SER A 417 -7.51 29.24 -2.50
N ASP A 418 -8.77 29.00 -2.12
CA ASP A 418 -9.67 30.07 -1.70
C ASP A 418 -10.75 29.55 -0.74
N GLU A 419 -11.33 30.46 0.04
CA GLU A 419 -12.39 30.16 1.00
C GLU A 419 -13.43 31.29 1.16
N THR A 420 -14.64 30.91 1.55
CA THR A 420 -15.74 31.81 1.88
C THR A 420 -16.76 31.13 2.78
N ASN A 421 -17.85 31.83 3.11
CA ASN A 421 -18.98 31.25 3.82
C ASN A 421 -19.80 30.40 2.86
N ALA A 422 -20.17 29.19 3.27
CA ALA A 422 -21.03 28.33 2.47
C ALA A 422 -22.44 28.97 2.33
N GLY A 423 -22.96 29.58 3.39
CA GLY A 423 -24.35 30.03 3.49
C GLY A 423 -25.31 28.85 3.72
N THR A 424 -26.60 29.09 3.59
CA THR A 424 -27.68 28.12 3.89
C THR A 424 -28.66 27.90 2.74
N SER A 425 -28.36 28.44 1.56
CA SER A 425 -29.24 28.32 0.39
C SER A 425 -29.37 26.86 -0.06
N ASN A 426 -30.60 26.44 -0.36
CA ASN A 426 -30.88 25.15 -0.97
C ASN A 426 -30.42 25.16 -2.44
N LEU A 427 -29.61 24.18 -2.84
CA LEU A 427 -29.09 24.07 -4.20
C LEU A 427 -29.87 23.05 -5.06
N THR A 428 -30.91 22.44 -4.49
CA THR A 428 -31.75 21.44 -5.16
C THR A 428 -32.47 22.04 -6.36
N ASN A 429 -32.36 21.36 -7.50
CA ASN A 429 -33.02 21.74 -8.75
C ASN A 429 -33.34 20.51 -9.61
N THR A 430 -34.18 20.72 -10.62
CA THR A 430 -34.59 19.68 -11.58
C THR A 430 -33.81 19.74 -12.89
N PHE A 431 -32.66 20.41 -12.91
CA PHE A 431 -31.78 20.44 -14.08
C PHE A 431 -30.81 19.24 -14.03
N PRO A 432 -30.62 18.48 -15.13
CA PRO A 432 -29.69 17.37 -15.16
C PRO A 432 -28.24 17.83 -14.96
N LEU A 433 -27.38 16.97 -14.37
CA LEU A 433 -25.95 17.25 -14.33
C LEU A 433 -25.37 17.18 -15.74
N MET A 434 -24.64 18.22 -16.12
CA MET A 434 -23.98 18.34 -17.41
C MET A 434 -22.46 18.41 -17.21
N PHE A 435 -21.71 17.60 -17.94
CA PHE A 435 -20.27 17.78 -18.10
C PHE A 435 -20.00 18.44 -19.45
N GLY A 436 -19.08 19.40 -19.50
CA GLY A 436 -18.75 20.13 -20.71
C GLY A 436 -19.86 21.09 -21.13
N ARG A 437 -20.16 21.10 -22.44
CA ARG A 437 -21.07 22.10 -23.04
C ARG A 437 -22.44 22.06 -22.39
N HIS A 438 -22.82 23.20 -21.82
CA HIS A 438 -24.12 23.43 -21.21
C HIS A 438 -25.03 24.27 -22.14
N PRO A 439 -26.34 23.97 -22.27
CA PRO A 439 -27.28 24.78 -23.06
C PRO A 439 -27.26 26.28 -22.68
N GLY A 440 -27.08 27.17 -23.66
CA GLY A 440 -27.04 28.62 -23.39
C GLY A 440 -25.71 29.18 -22.87
N SER A 441 -24.61 28.40 -22.84
CA SER A 441 -23.28 29.05 -22.69
C SER A 441 -22.93 29.82 -23.96
N GLU A 442 -22.65 31.11 -23.83
CA GLU A 442 -22.23 31.98 -24.94
C GLU A 442 -20.69 31.98 -25.10
N TYR A 443 -20.00 31.49 -24.07
CA TYR A 443 -18.54 31.40 -24.01
C TYR A 443 -18.07 30.06 -24.53
N ASN A 444 -17.23 30.10 -25.56
CA ASN A 444 -17.00 28.98 -26.46
C ASN A 444 -15.52 28.79 -26.85
N THR A 445 -14.56 29.25 -26.05
CA THR A 445 -13.14 28.97 -26.30
C THR A 445 -12.50 28.20 -25.15
N GLY A 446 -11.63 27.26 -25.49
CA GLY A 446 -10.83 26.50 -24.54
C GLY A 446 -10.63 25.06 -24.98
N ASP A 447 -9.52 24.45 -24.56
CA ASP A 447 -9.21 23.05 -24.81
C ASP A 447 -8.74 22.41 -23.51
N PHE A 448 -9.60 21.59 -22.93
CA PHE A 448 -9.38 20.99 -21.61
C PHE A 448 -9.57 19.49 -21.68
N THR A 449 -8.86 18.77 -20.83
CA THR A 449 -9.10 17.36 -20.55
C THR A 449 -9.56 17.25 -19.10
N VAL A 450 -10.68 16.55 -18.87
CA VAL A 450 -11.17 16.24 -17.52
C VAL A 450 -11.42 14.74 -17.34
N CYS A 451 -11.17 14.25 -16.14
CA CYS A 451 -11.46 12.87 -15.75
C CYS A 451 -11.61 12.76 -14.23
N ASN A 452 -11.88 11.55 -13.73
CA ASN A 452 -11.94 11.26 -12.31
C ASN A 452 -12.85 12.22 -11.53
N PHE A 453 -14.07 12.46 -12.05
CA PHE A 453 -15.05 13.27 -11.33
C PHE A 453 -15.67 12.44 -10.22
N GLN A 454 -15.60 12.93 -8.99
CA GLN A 454 -16.15 12.29 -7.79
C GLN A 454 -17.05 13.30 -7.07
N PHE A 455 -18.22 12.83 -6.61
CA PHE A 455 -19.12 13.62 -5.77
C PHE A 455 -19.42 12.85 -4.49
N TYR A 456 -19.16 13.48 -3.35
CA TYR A 456 -19.38 12.93 -2.02
C TYR A 456 -20.45 13.71 -1.27
N ASN A 457 -21.24 13.02 -0.44
CA ASN A 457 -22.23 13.62 0.46
C ASN A 457 -21.64 14.02 1.84
N ILE A 458 -20.35 14.36 1.88
CA ILE A 458 -19.64 14.76 3.10
C ILE A 458 -18.62 15.86 2.76
N ALA A 459 -18.34 16.75 3.72
CA ALA A 459 -17.24 17.70 3.61
C ALA A 459 -15.94 17.04 4.09
N PHE A 460 -14.90 17.07 3.26
CA PHE A 460 -13.56 16.64 3.67
C PHE A 460 -12.91 17.66 4.60
N SER A 461 -12.04 17.20 5.49
CA SER A 461 -11.12 18.09 6.20
C SER A 461 -9.95 18.52 5.30
N ASP A 462 -9.19 19.54 5.72
CA ASP A 462 -7.99 19.97 4.98
C ASP A 462 -6.95 18.85 4.86
N GLU A 463 -6.88 17.97 5.88
CA GLU A 463 -6.00 16.80 5.88
C GLU A 463 -6.47 15.74 4.90
N ASP A 464 -7.78 15.46 4.88
CA ASP A 464 -8.36 14.48 3.97
C ASP A 464 -8.26 14.90 2.50
N VAL A 465 -8.33 16.20 2.23
CA VAL A 465 -8.12 16.73 0.87
C VAL A 465 -6.71 16.39 0.38
N ARG A 466 -5.69 16.61 1.20
CA ARG A 466 -4.28 16.28 0.87
C ARG A 466 -4.08 14.77 0.68
N LYS A 467 -4.75 13.95 1.48
CA LYS A 467 -4.56 12.49 1.48
C LYS A 467 -5.30 11.77 0.36
N TYR A 468 -6.56 12.12 0.12
CA TYR A 468 -7.46 11.28 -0.69
C TYR A 468 -7.87 11.88 -2.03
N SER A 469 -7.77 13.20 -2.22
CA SER A 469 -8.21 13.81 -3.50
C SER A 469 -7.36 13.36 -4.68
N GLY A 470 -6.09 13.03 -4.46
CA GLY A 470 -5.16 12.60 -5.51
C GLY A 470 -5.33 11.14 -5.98
N LEU A 471 -6.21 10.34 -5.38
CA LEU A 471 -6.37 8.93 -5.73
C LEU A 471 -6.77 8.75 -7.21
N ALA A 472 -5.89 8.15 -8.01
CA ALA A 472 -6.18 7.84 -9.41
C ALA A 472 -7.35 6.85 -9.52
N MET A 473 -7.54 5.97 -8.55
CA MET A 473 -8.72 5.11 -8.46
C MET A 473 -9.21 5.06 -7.02
N VAL A 474 -10.48 5.41 -6.78
CA VAL A 474 -11.09 5.31 -5.44
C VAL A 474 -11.73 3.94 -5.27
N LYS A 475 -11.38 3.24 -4.19
CA LYS A 475 -11.78 1.86 -3.88
C LYS A 475 -12.17 1.72 -2.40
N PRO A 476 -12.92 0.67 -2.02
CA PRO A 476 -13.30 0.44 -0.62
C PRO A 476 -12.12 0.30 0.34
N ASP A 477 -10.96 -0.15 -0.16
CA ASP A 477 -9.76 -0.45 0.63
C ASP A 477 -8.78 0.73 0.73
N ASN A 478 -8.94 1.77 -0.08
CA ASN A 478 -8.00 2.90 -0.12
C ASN A 478 -8.61 4.27 0.23
N SER A 479 -9.91 4.33 0.53
CA SER A 479 -10.58 5.57 0.93
C SER A 479 -11.65 5.33 1.99
N PRO A 480 -11.59 6.00 3.16
CA PRO A 480 -12.65 5.92 4.17
C PRO A 480 -13.97 6.55 3.67
N TYR A 481 -13.91 7.35 2.61
CA TYR A 481 -15.04 8.06 2.03
C TYR A 481 -15.72 7.30 0.89
N TYR A 482 -15.30 6.07 0.56
CA TYR A 482 -15.89 5.28 -0.51
C TYR A 482 -17.42 5.15 -0.38
N ASN A 483 -17.90 4.92 0.84
CA ASN A 483 -19.34 4.81 1.11
C ASN A 483 -20.10 6.15 0.97
N ASN A 484 -19.39 7.28 1.03
CA ASN A 484 -19.94 8.63 0.86
C ASN A 484 -20.06 9.06 -0.61
N LEU A 485 -19.40 8.38 -1.54
CA LEU A 485 -19.57 8.62 -2.98
C LEU A 485 -21.06 8.55 -3.35
N GLN A 486 -21.56 9.54 -4.08
CA GLN A 486 -22.90 9.57 -4.67
C GLN A 486 -22.86 9.42 -6.19
N GLY A 487 -21.70 9.66 -6.80
CA GLY A 487 -21.41 9.43 -8.21
C GLY A 487 -19.90 9.49 -8.44
N TYR A 488 -19.37 8.59 -9.27
CA TYR A 488 -17.95 8.52 -9.58
C TYR A 488 -17.71 8.12 -11.04
N TRP A 489 -17.15 9.03 -11.84
CA TRP A 489 -16.81 8.81 -13.24
C TRP A 489 -15.29 8.93 -13.46
N PRO A 490 -14.53 7.82 -13.39
CA PRO A 490 -13.09 7.79 -13.71
C PRO A 490 -12.79 8.18 -15.16
N MET A 491 -13.62 7.72 -16.10
CA MET A 491 -13.53 7.91 -17.56
C MET A 491 -12.36 7.20 -18.28
N TYR A 492 -11.40 6.62 -17.55
CA TYR A 492 -10.20 6.01 -18.14
C TYR A 492 -10.47 4.93 -19.19
N ASN A 493 -11.57 4.20 -19.03
CA ASN A 493 -11.96 3.08 -19.89
C ASN A 493 -13.23 3.39 -20.71
N ASP A 494 -13.63 4.65 -20.81
CA ASP A 494 -14.85 5.06 -21.53
C ASP A 494 -14.55 5.61 -22.94
N ASN A 495 -13.28 5.74 -23.31
CA ASN A 495 -12.88 6.12 -24.67
C ASN A 495 -13.54 5.21 -25.72
N GLY A 496 -14.22 5.83 -26.69
CA GLY A 496 -14.99 5.13 -27.72
C GLY A 496 -16.39 4.67 -27.31
N LYS A 497 -16.81 4.83 -26.06
CA LYS A 497 -18.19 4.56 -25.62
C LYS A 497 -19.11 5.75 -25.89
N ALA A 498 -20.42 5.48 -25.92
CA ALA A 498 -21.47 6.49 -25.98
C ALA A 498 -21.91 7.01 -24.60
N VAL A 499 -21.31 6.50 -23.52
CA VAL A 499 -21.63 6.85 -22.14
C VAL A 499 -20.38 7.04 -21.31
N LEU A 500 -20.48 7.86 -20.25
CA LEU A 500 -19.53 7.88 -19.14
C LEU A 500 -20.05 6.95 -18.04
N THR A 501 -19.22 6.04 -17.56
CA THR A 501 -19.61 4.99 -16.61
C THR A 501 -19.52 5.50 -15.17
N ASP A 502 -20.61 5.43 -14.41
CA ASP A 502 -20.59 5.64 -12.96
C ASP A 502 -20.17 4.34 -12.25
N VAL A 503 -18.94 4.29 -11.76
CA VAL A 503 -18.41 3.08 -11.09
C VAL A 503 -18.88 2.96 -9.65
N SER A 504 -19.47 4.02 -9.07
CA SER A 504 -20.10 3.92 -7.74
C SER A 504 -21.44 3.18 -7.79
N GLY A 505 -22.09 3.15 -8.96
CA GLY A 505 -23.42 2.57 -9.17
C GLY A 505 -24.58 3.34 -8.53
N LYS A 506 -24.37 4.56 -8.02
CA LYS A 506 -25.37 5.31 -7.24
C LYS A 506 -26.05 6.44 -8.01
N ALA A 507 -25.33 7.14 -8.88
CA ALA A 507 -25.88 8.19 -9.73
C ALA A 507 -26.41 7.62 -11.05
N GLY A 508 -25.65 6.71 -11.65
CA GLY A 508 -25.92 6.13 -12.97
C GLY A 508 -25.03 6.70 -14.08
N ASN A 509 -24.99 6.00 -15.22
CA ASN A 509 -24.17 6.40 -16.36
C ASN A 509 -24.66 7.72 -16.98
N MET A 510 -23.74 8.51 -17.55
CA MET A 510 -24.08 9.73 -18.28
C MET A 510 -24.07 9.49 -19.79
N THR A 511 -25.08 9.99 -20.50
CA THR A 511 -25.17 9.91 -21.96
C THR A 511 -24.33 11.00 -22.60
N ILE A 512 -23.47 10.64 -23.56
CA ILE A 512 -22.72 11.61 -24.38
C ILE A 512 -23.66 12.15 -25.46
N ILE A 513 -23.84 13.47 -25.53
CA ILE A 513 -24.88 14.12 -26.35
C ILE A 513 -24.34 14.98 -27.51
N ASN A 514 -23.04 15.24 -27.55
CA ASN A 514 -22.35 15.96 -28.64
C ASN A 514 -21.25 15.08 -29.25
N LYS A 515 -20.49 15.62 -30.22
CA LYS A 515 -19.33 14.93 -30.80
C LYS A 515 -18.37 14.45 -29.70
N SER A 516 -18.14 13.14 -29.66
CA SER A 516 -17.17 12.53 -28.75
C SER A 516 -15.75 13.00 -29.06
N SER A 517 -15.01 13.38 -28.02
CA SER A 517 -13.64 13.85 -28.10
C SER A 517 -12.89 13.42 -26.84
N TRP A 518 -11.76 12.74 -27.02
CA TRP A 518 -11.01 12.11 -25.94
C TRP A 518 -9.54 12.51 -26.03
N SER A 519 -8.88 12.61 -24.87
CA SER A 519 -7.43 12.68 -24.76
C SER A 519 -6.95 11.44 -24.03
N THR A 520 -5.98 10.72 -24.60
CA THR A 520 -5.22 9.70 -23.89
C THR A 520 -3.97 10.32 -23.30
N PHE A 521 -3.57 9.88 -22.13
CA PHE A 521 -2.42 10.42 -21.40
C PHE A 521 -1.62 9.30 -20.74
N ASP A 522 -0.34 9.59 -20.53
CA ASP A 522 0.65 8.74 -19.90
C ASP A 522 1.76 9.64 -19.33
N GLU A 523 1.52 10.20 -18.15
CA GLU A 523 2.33 11.31 -17.61
C GLU A 523 2.63 11.13 -16.12
N LEU A 524 3.83 11.55 -15.68
CA LEU A 524 4.13 11.65 -14.26
C LEU A 524 3.47 12.89 -13.68
N VAL A 525 2.62 12.72 -12.67
CA VAL A 525 1.87 13.80 -12.05
C VAL A 525 2.11 13.79 -10.53
N PRO A 526 2.84 14.77 -9.97
CA PRO A 526 3.30 14.74 -8.58
C PRO A 526 2.24 14.61 -7.50
N PHE A 527 0.98 15.00 -7.72
CA PHE A 527 -0.08 14.90 -6.71
C PHE A 527 -1.04 13.72 -6.94
N ILE A 528 -1.01 13.10 -8.12
CA ILE A 528 -1.86 11.95 -8.40
C ILE A 528 -1.20 10.69 -7.83
N ILE A 529 -1.98 9.92 -7.08
CA ILE A 529 -1.58 8.68 -6.45
C ILE A 529 -1.98 7.54 -7.40
N PRO A 530 -1.03 6.90 -8.10
CA PRO A 530 -1.35 5.85 -9.07
C PRO A 530 -2.04 4.66 -8.40
N ASP A 531 -2.89 3.97 -9.15
CA ASP A 531 -3.52 2.73 -8.69
C ASP A 531 -2.50 1.58 -8.71
N ILE A 532 -1.78 1.41 -7.60
CA ILE A 532 -0.79 0.36 -7.42
C ILE A 532 -1.46 -0.83 -6.74
N ASN A 533 -1.35 -2.00 -7.36
CA ASN A 533 -1.86 -3.22 -6.78
C ASN A 533 -0.98 -3.71 -5.62
N GLU A 534 -1.60 -4.45 -4.70
CA GLU A 534 -0.92 -5.05 -3.54
C GLU A 534 0.34 -5.84 -3.91
N SER A 535 0.34 -6.52 -5.07
CA SER A 535 1.48 -7.33 -5.50
C SER A 535 2.76 -6.51 -5.71
N THR A 536 2.66 -5.20 -5.95
CA THR A 536 3.84 -4.33 -6.10
C THR A 536 4.55 -4.14 -4.75
N PHE A 537 3.81 -3.97 -3.65
CA PHE A 537 4.38 -3.84 -2.31
C PHE A 537 5.00 -5.16 -1.80
N LYS A 538 4.56 -6.28 -2.37
CA LYS A 538 5.11 -7.63 -2.12
C LYS A 538 6.36 -7.96 -2.95
N LEU A 539 6.86 -7.04 -3.78
CA LEU A 539 8.13 -7.28 -4.50
C LEU A 539 9.37 -7.14 -3.60
N VAL A 540 9.21 -6.56 -2.41
CA VAL A 540 10.24 -6.41 -1.39
C VAL A 540 9.81 -7.10 -0.09
N PRO A 541 10.75 -7.51 0.78
CA PRO A 541 10.42 -7.97 2.12
C PRO A 541 9.52 -6.98 2.86
N ASN A 542 8.55 -7.54 3.58
CA ASN A 542 7.73 -6.85 4.57
C ASN A 542 7.95 -7.48 5.94
N LEU A 543 7.69 -6.76 7.04
CA LEU A 543 7.90 -7.31 8.39
C LEU A 543 7.07 -8.55 8.69
N ILE A 544 5.85 -8.61 8.13
CA ILE A 544 4.97 -9.77 8.21
C ILE A 544 5.54 -11.03 7.55
N ASP A 545 6.58 -10.90 6.70
CA ASP A 545 7.25 -12.03 6.05
C ASP A 545 8.25 -12.73 6.98
N ILE A 546 8.77 -12.03 7.99
CA ILE A 546 9.84 -12.54 8.87
C ILE A 546 9.41 -13.82 9.60
N PRO A 547 8.22 -13.91 10.23
CA PRO A 547 7.74 -15.14 10.84
C PRO A 547 7.68 -16.31 9.88
N LEU A 548 7.17 -16.09 8.65
CA LEU A 548 7.03 -17.16 7.66
C LEU A 548 8.40 -17.70 7.24
N PHE A 549 9.38 -16.82 7.02
CA PHE A 549 10.76 -17.24 6.75
C PHE A 549 11.34 -18.07 7.91
N ILE A 550 11.13 -17.64 9.16
CA ILE A 550 11.60 -18.36 10.34
C ILE A 550 10.94 -19.74 10.45
N TYR A 551 9.62 -19.86 10.24
CA TYR A 551 8.94 -21.16 10.24
C TYR A 551 9.52 -22.10 9.20
N GLN A 552 9.75 -21.61 7.97
CA GLN A 552 10.35 -22.39 6.90
C GLN A 552 11.76 -22.85 7.24
N TRP A 553 12.56 -21.98 7.88
CA TRP A 553 13.91 -22.33 8.33
C TRP A 553 13.88 -23.45 9.38
N PHE A 554 12.90 -23.47 10.29
CA PHE A 554 12.73 -24.56 11.25
C PHE A 554 11.94 -25.76 10.70
N GLY A 555 11.48 -25.74 9.45
CA GLY A 555 10.68 -26.81 8.86
C GLY A 555 9.24 -26.89 9.42
N VAL A 556 8.75 -25.82 10.05
CA VAL A 556 7.38 -25.74 10.56
C VAL A 556 6.45 -25.28 9.45
N LEU A 557 5.39 -26.07 9.18
CA LEU A 557 4.40 -25.76 8.15
C LEU A 557 3.32 -24.81 8.70
N PRO A 558 3.14 -23.61 8.10
CA PRO A 558 2.08 -22.70 8.49
C PRO A 558 0.68 -23.31 8.34
N GLN A 559 -0.18 -23.05 9.33
CA GLN A 559 -1.58 -23.46 9.29
C GLN A 559 -2.45 -22.32 8.78
N GLU A 560 -3.46 -22.61 7.95
CA GLU A 560 -4.37 -21.61 7.38
C GLU A 560 -5.03 -20.72 8.46
N GLN A 561 -5.40 -21.34 9.59
CA GLN A 561 -5.99 -20.65 10.76
C GLN A 561 -5.08 -19.60 11.40
N TRP A 562 -3.78 -19.60 11.10
CA TRP A 562 -2.86 -18.56 11.58
C TRP A 562 -3.02 -17.23 10.86
N GLN A 563 -3.72 -17.22 9.72
CA GLN A 563 -4.04 -16.04 8.91
C GLN A 563 -2.81 -15.21 8.53
N LEU A 564 -1.64 -15.85 8.42
CA LEU A 564 -0.39 -15.19 8.05
C LEU A 564 -0.58 -14.42 6.74
N LYS A 565 -0.08 -13.19 6.71
CA LYS A 565 -0.17 -12.29 5.55
C LYS A 565 1.14 -12.21 4.78
N GLY A 566 2.23 -12.69 5.38
CA GLY A 566 3.57 -12.67 4.79
C GLY A 566 3.76 -13.69 3.67
N GLN A 567 4.79 -13.46 2.86
CA GLN A 567 5.21 -14.35 1.78
C GLN A 567 6.56 -15.01 2.04
N ALA A 568 6.83 -16.08 1.29
CA ALA A 568 8.08 -16.83 1.41
C ALA A 568 9.24 -16.11 0.69
N TRP A 569 10.41 -16.14 1.31
CA TRP A 569 11.66 -15.65 0.71
C TRP A 569 12.67 -16.78 0.59
N THR A 570 13.29 -16.91 -0.59
CA THR A 570 14.30 -17.95 -0.86
C THR A 570 15.64 -17.30 -1.20
N PRO A 571 16.54 -17.18 -0.21
CA PRO A 571 17.93 -16.79 -0.46
C PRO A 571 18.60 -17.79 -1.40
N PRO A 572 19.42 -17.33 -2.36
CA PRO A 572 20.17 -18.25 -3.20
C PRO A 572 21.23 -18.94 -2.35
N TYR A 573 21.41 -20.24 -2.50
CA TYR A 573 22.57 -20.94 -1.92
C TYR A 573 23.80 -20.74 -2.81
N LYS A 574 25.00 -20.69 -2.22
CA LYS A 574 26.24 -20.70 -2.98
C LYS A 574 26.34 -22.01 -3.75
N VAL A 575 26.61 -21.92 -5.04
CA VAL A 575 27.08 -23.06 -5.82
C VAL A 575 28.54 -23.27 -5.44
N PHE A 576 28.84 -24.35 -4.72
CA PHE A 576 30.21 -24.80 -4.54
C PHE A 576 30.57 -25.58 -5.81
N GLU A 577 31.40 -25.00 -6.68
CA GLU A 577 32.08 -25.79 -7.71
C GLU A 577 33.07 -26.71 -6.97
N TYR A 578 32.80 -28.01 -7.03
CA TYR A 578 33.64 -29.06 -6.44
C TYR A 578 34.83 -29.41 -7.34
#